data_AF-A0AAV9NAM9-F1
#
_entry.id   AF-A0AAV9NAM9-F1
#
_cell.length_a   1.000
_cell.length_b   1.000
_cell.length_c   1.000
_cell.angle_alpha   90.00
_cell.angle_beta   90.00
_cell.angle_gamma   90.00
#
_symmetry.space_group_name_H-M   'P 1'
#
loop_
_entity.id
_entity.type
_entity.pdbx_description
1 polymer ?
#
loop_
_entity_poly.entity_id
_entity_poly.type
_entity_poly.pdbx_seq_one_letter_code
_entity_poly.pdbx_strand_id
1 'polypeptide(L)'
;MVMALVTELGLDQEPHMLANAALGGVGSIGRSASTLKTRTLAERRVFLGAIWLRSIFTTCSAEFDGIKFGRYAENCCRILEDAMEHPDDLYLVQLIRMQRIADSSRMTLHNEALENSPGFPMFLSIGVASLVKSVQDMGTTLSLELPQAALMVVCYHMVQVHIYKIALEDRLFPTSRGEYSTTHIPNPYPSDTPILDRNDLLSSCWTATKAMTRTILTLPPLLMFSMPYPMWLQLAHSLLVFSRLLTVRDSTWDHSRPTIMADFRDTILGLSQRLEEVMNHGVQLVPSRRLPDIFHTLVERLKEISLNIGMNSVDFAVQHHQVPDSSEAFLMSSEALDAIDQFLMREAAQTSLFNFSSYGGEAWV
;
A
#
# COMPACT_ATOMS: atom_id res chain seq x y z
N MET A 1 -16.11 -11.22 -1.46
CA MET A 1 -17.52 -10.87 -1.18
C MET A 1 -17.89 -9.47 -1.68
N VAL A 2 -17.25 -8.39 -1.21
CA VAL A 2 -17.56 -7.00 -1.65
C VAL A 2 -17.55 -6.85 -3.18
N MET A 3 -16.51 -7.33 -3.87
CA MET A 3 -16.42 -7.21 -5.33
C MET A 3 -17.53 -7.99 -6.06
N ALA A 4 -17.92 -9.16 -5.54
CA ALA A 4 -19.03 -9.94 -6.09
C ALA A 4 -20.37 -9.19 -5.93
N LEU A 5 -20.60 -8.56 -4.77
CA LEU A 5 -21.79 -7.75 -4.54
C LEU A 5 -21.83 -6.52 -5.46
N VAL A 6 -20.69 -5.86 -5.68
CA VAL A 6 -20.60 -4.73 -6.62
C VAL A 6 -20.97 -5.18 -8.04
N THR A 7 -20.51 -6.35 -8.48
CA THR A 7 -20.87 -6.90 -9.79
C THR A 7 -22.33 -7.38 -9.86
N GLU A 8 -22.85 -8.02 -8.81
CA GLU A 8 -24.25 -8.49 -8.74
C GLU A 8 -25.24 -7.32 -8.76
N LEU A 9 -24.90 -6.23 -8.09
CA LEU A 9 -25.68 -4.99 -8.10
C LEU A 9 -25.46 -4.15 -9.38
N GLY A 10 -24.61 -4.62 -10.31
CA GLY A 10 -24.26 -3.93 -11.56
C GLY A 10 -23.60 -2.57 -11.31
N LEU A 11 -22.94 -2.41 -10.16
CA LEU A 11 -22.40 -1.13 -9.72
C LEU A 11 -21.15 -0.72 -10.51
N ASP A 12 -20.50 -1.66 -11.18
CA ASP A 12 -19.32 -1.47 -12.02
C ASP A 12 -19.63 -1.00 -13.44
N GLN A 13 -20.89 -1.07 -13.86
CA GLN A 13 -21.32 -0.73 -15.22
C GLN A 13 -21.96 0.66 -15.29
N GLU A 14 -21.73 1.36 -16.41
CA GLU A 14 -22.45 2.59 -16.68
C GLU A 14 -23.96 2.31 -16.83
N PRO A 15 -24.85 3.14 -16.25
CA PRO A 15 -26.29 2.88 -16.25
C PRO A 15 -26.91 2.67 -17.64
N HIS A 16 -26.30 3.23 -18.68
CA HIS A 16 -26.76 3.09 -20.07
C HIS A 16 -26.36 1.75 -20.72
N MET A 17 -25.35 1.05 -20.20
CA MET A 17 -24.93 -0.27 -20.73
C MET A 17 -25.88 -1.39 -20.28
N LEU A 18 -26.45 -1.28 -19.08
CA LEU A 18 -27.48 -2.20 -18.57
C LEU A 18 -28.80 -2.10 -19.36
N ALA A 19 -29.15 -0.91 -19.85
CA ALA A 19 -30.34 -0.71 -20.69
C ALA A 19 -30.21 -1.38 -22.07
N ASN A 20 -28.99 -1.45 -22.61
CA ASN A 20 -28.73 -2.04 -23.92
C ASN A 20 -28.58 -3.57 -23.88
N ALA A 21 -28.11 -4.15 -22.77
CA ALA A 21 -28.05 -5.60 -22.59
C ALA A 21 -29.44 -6.26 -22.49
N ALA A 22 -30.48 -5.51 -22.09
CA ALA A 22 -31.85 -5.99 -22.02
C ALA A 22 -32.60 -6.03 -23.38
N LEU A 23 -32.01 -5.48 -24.45
CA LEU A 23 -32.64 -5.38 -25.78
C LEU A 23 -32.51 -6.64 -26.65
N GLY A 24 -31.94 -7.73 -26.14
CA GLY A 24 -31.76 -9.00 -26.87
C GLY A 24 -32.69 -10.16 -26.46
N GLY A 25 -33.61 -9.96 -25.50
CA GLY A 25 -34.47 -11.02 -24.95
C GLY A 25 -35.92 -10.92 -25.42
N VAL A 26 -36.38 -11.95 -26.14
CA VAL A 26 -37.73 -12.10 -26.70
C VAL A 26 -38.84 -11.94 -25.64
N GLY A 27 -39.72 -10.97 -25.88
CA GLY A 27 -41.18 -11.04 -25.64
C GLY A 27 -41.72 -11.13 -24.21
N SER A 28 -42.16 -10.00 -23.65
CA SER A 28 -43.47 -9.95 -22.97
C SER A 28 -43.99 -8.52 -22.83
N ILE A 29 -45.23 -8.34 -23.25
CA ILE A 29 -46.09 -7.17 -23.18
C ILE A 29 -46.17 -6.62 -21.75
N GLY A 30 -46.05 -5.29 -21.61
CA GLY A 30 -46.52 -4.56 -20.43
C GLY A 30 -45.51 -4.35 -19.30
N ARG A 31 -44.42 -3.60 -19.55
CA ARG A 31 -43.76 -2.84 -18.47
C ARG A 31 -43.51 -1.42 -18.94
N SER A 32 -44.04 -0.49 -18.13
CA SER A 32 -43.82 0.95 -18.20
C SER A 32 -42.40 1.29 -18.63
N ALA A 33 -42.27 2.29 -19.50
CA ALA A 33 -41.01 2.88 -19.92
C ALA A 33 -39.99 2.89 -18.77
N SER A 34 -38.94 2.09 -18.91
CA SER A 34 -37.84 2.05 -17.96
C SER A 34 -37.21 3.44 -17.91
N THR A 35 -37.54 4.22 -16.88
CA THR A 35 -36.77 5.39 -16.50
C THR A 35 -35.32 4.95 -16.40
N LEU A 36 -34.45 5.56 -17.23
CA LEU A 36 -33.01 5.41 -17.14
C LEU A 36 -32.64 5.62 -15.67
N LYS A 37 -32.29 4.53 -14.97
CA LYS A 37 -32.04 4.57 -13.53
C LYS A 37 -30.69 5.27 -13.34
N THR A 38 -30.71 6.59 -13.23
CA THR A 38 -29.51 7.39 -12.98
C THR A 38 -28.87 6.91 -11.69
N ARG A 39 -27.58 6.58 -11.73
CA ARG A 39 -26.86 6.12 -10.55
C ARG A 39 -26.83 7.21 -9.48
N THR A 40 -27.25 6.85 -8.27
CA THR A 40 -27.26 7.73 -7.10
C THR A 40 -25.83 8.03 -6.64
N LEU A 41 -25.64 9.13 -5.89
CA LEU A 41 -24.35 9.49 -5.33
C LEU A 41 -23.87 8.44 -4.32
N ALA A 42 -24.79 7.88 -3.51
CA ALA A 42 -24.49 6.79 -2.57
C ALA A 42 -23.90 5.55 -3.28
N GLU A 43 -24.52 5.11 -4.38
CA GLU A 43 -24.00 3.98 -5.16
C GLU A 43 -22.62 4.25 -5.77
N ARG A 44 -22.32 5.50 -6.15
CA ARG A 44 -21.00 5.90 -6.65
C ARG A 44 -19.94 5.88 -5.55
N ARG A 45 -20.28 6.36 -4.34
CA ARG A 45 -19.41 6.26 -3.16
C ARG A 45 -19.06 4.82 -2.84
N VAL A 46 -20.06 3.91 -2.84
CA VAL A 46 -19.85 2.48 -2.61
C VAL A 46 -18.93 1.87 -3.68
N PHE A 47 -19.20 2.17 -4.95
CA PHE A 47 -18.37 1.70 -6.06
C PHE A 47 -16.91 2.15 -5.95
N LEU A 48 -16.67 3.44 -5.67
CA LEU A 48 -15.33 3.97 -5.49
C LEU A 48 -14.67 3.37 -4.25
N GLY A 49 -15.35 3.28 -3.11
CA GLY A 49 -14.84 2.63 -1.91
C GLY A 49 -14.40 1.19 -2.16
N ALA A 50 -15.13 0.43 -2.99
CA ALA A 50 -14.73 -0.92 -3.39
C ALA A 50 -13.46 -0.93 -4.26
N ILE A 51 -13.31 0.02 -5.20
CA ILE A 51 -12.07 0.19 -5.99
C ILE A 51 -10.89 0.51 -5.06
N TRP A 52 -11.08 1.40 -4.08
CA TRP A 52 -10.04 1.75 -3.11
C TRP A 52 -9.58 0.52 -2.32
N LEU A 53 -10.53 -0.25 -1.76
CA LEU A 53 -10.21 -1.49 -1.04
C LEU A 53 -9.43 -2.46 -1.93
N ARG A 54 -9.92 -2.72 -3.14
CA ARG A 54 -9.25 -3.60 -4.11
C ARG A 54 -7.81 -3.14 -4.36
N SER A 55 -7.58 -1.85 -4.58
CA SER A 55 -6.25 -1.31 -4.86
C SER A 55 -5.30 -1.50 -3.66
N ILE A 56 -5.78 -1.28 -2.43
CA ILE A 56 -4.96 -1.54 -1.23
C ILE A 56 -4.57 -3.01 -1.13
N PHE A 57 -5.52 -3.93 -1.29
CA PHE A 57 -5.24 -5.37 -1.24
C PHE A 57 -4.27 -5.79 -2.35
N THR A 58 -4.42 -5.25 -3.56
CA THR A 58 -3.50 -5.51 -4.68
C THR A 58 -2.10 -4.94 -4.41
N THR A 59 -2.00 -3.84 -3.66
CA THR A 59 -0.74 -3.16 -3.32
C THR A 59 0.05 -3.88 -2.23
N CYS A 60 -0.65 -4.40 -1.23
CA CYS A 60 -0.07 -5.02 -0.04
C CYS A 60 0.11 -6.54 -0.18
N SER A 61 -0.66 -7.22 -1.02
CA SER A 61 -0.69 -8.69 -1.08
C SER A 61 -0.39 -9.24 -2.48
N ALA A 62 -1.09 -10.31 -2.87
CA ALA A 62 -1.06 -10.91 -4.19
C ALA A 62 -2.15 -10.33 -5.12
N GLU A 63 -2.11 -10.74 -6.39
CA GLU A 63 -2.96 -10.24 -7.46
C GLU A 63 -4.45 -10.42 -7.16
N PHE A 64 -5.14 -9.31 -6.89
CA PHE A 64 -6.59 -9.27 -6.78
C PHE A 64 -7.17 -8.88 -8.14
N ASP A 65 -7.56 -9.89 -8.92
CA ASP A 65 -8.29 -9.63 -10.16
C ASP A 65 -9.70 -9.13 -9.83
N GLY A 66 -10.10 -8.02 -10.43
CA GLY A 66 -11.31 -7.30 -10.06
C GLY A 66 -11.46 -5.98 -10.79
N ILE A 67 -12.49 -5.23 -10.43
CA ILE A 67 -12.84 -3.95 -11.08
C ILE A 67 -11.65 -3.00 -11.07
N LYS A 68 -11.15 -2.66 -12.25
CA LYS A 68 -10.03 -1.74 -12.44
C LYS A 68 -10.53 -0.31 -12.46
N PHE A 69 -9.67 0.61 -12.02
CA PHE A 69 -9.91 2.02 -12.25
C PHE A 69 -10.00 2.28 -13.77
N GLY A 70 -11.05 2.97 -14.20
CA GLY A 70 -11.30 3.24 -15.62
C GLY A 70 -12.15 4.48 -15.83
N ARG A 71 -12.60 4.69 -17.07
CA ARG A 71 -13.38 5.89 -17.46
C ARG A 71 -14.61 6.10 -16.58
N TYR A 72 -15.31 5.02 -16.21
CA TYR A 72 -16.48 5.12 -15.35
C TYR A 72 -16.13 5.56 -13.92
N ALA A 73 -15.04 5.05 -13.35
CA ALA A 73 -14.57 5.46 -12.02
C ALA A 73 -14.14 6.93 -12.00
N GLU A 74 -13.45 7.40 -13.05
CA GLU A 74 -13.13 8.82 -13.21
C GLU A 74 -14.38 9.69 -13.31
N ASN A 75 -15.37 9.26 -14.08
CA ASN A 75 -16.64 9.98 -14.18
C ASN A 75 -17.40 10.00 -12.84
N CYS A 76 -17.34 8.93 -12.04
CA CYS A 76 -17.89 8.91 -10.69
C CYS A 76 -17.16 9.88 -9.76
N CYS A 77 -15.82 9.97 -9.85
CA CYS A 77 -15.04 10.94 -9.07
C CYS A 77 -15.46 12.37 -9.39
N ARG A 78 -15.53 12.72 -10.69
CA ARG A 78 -15.95 14.05 -11.13
C ARG A 78 -17.37 14.39 -10.64
N ILE A 79 -18.31 13.47 -10.75
CA ILE A 79 -19.69 13.71 -10.30
C ILE A 79 -19.76 13.92 -8.78
N LEU A 80 -18.95 13.21 -7.99
CA LEU A 80 -18.89 13.44 -6.54
C LEU A 80 -18.21 14.77 -6.20
N GLU A 81 -17.14 15.14 -6.91
CA GLU A 81 -16.49 16.45 -6.76
C GLU A 81 -17.38 17.61 -7.15
N ASP A 82 -18.23 17.45 -8.17
CA ASP A 82 -19.15 18.51 -8.60
C ASP A 82 -20.34 18.63 -7.64
N ALA A 83 -20.81 17.51 -7.09
CA ALA A 83 -21.99 17.48 -6.21
C ALA A 83 -21.66 17.89 -4.76
N MET A 84 -20.51 17.45 -4.23
CA MET A 84 -20.05 17.66 -2.84
C MET A 84 -21.18 17.54 -1.79
N GLU A 85 -22.03 16.52 -1.90
CA GLU A 85 -23.17 16.35 -1.00
C GLU A 85 -22.70 15.98 0.41
N HIS A 86 -21.60 15.25 0.55
CA HIS A 86 -20.99 14.89 1.84
C HIS A 86 -19.58 15.47 1.98
N PRO A 87 -19.15 15.95 3.16
CA PRO A 87 -17.78 16.45 3.37
C PRO A 87 -16.70 15.40 3.03
N ASP A 88 -17.02 14.11 3.17
CA ASP A 88 -16.10 13.01 2.85
C ASP A 88 -16.00 12.71 1.35
N ASP A 89 -16.80 13.35 0.48
CA ASP A 89 -16.74 13.13 -0.96
C ASP A 89 -15.38 13.54 -1.53
N LEU A 90 -14.88 14.70 -1.10
CA LEU A 90 -13.56 15.17 -1.49
C LEU A 90 -12.46 14.24 -0.95
N TYR A 91 -12.61 13.75 0.29
CA TYR A 91 -11.68 12.80 0.89
C TYR A 91 -11.59 11.50 0.07
N LEU A 92 -12.74 10.92 -0.29
CA LEU A 92 -12.82 9.70 -1.09
C LEU A 92 -12.20 9.89 -2.47
N VAL A 93 -12.50 11.01 -3.15
CA VAL A 93 -11.95 11.26 -4.50
C VAL A 93 -10.44 11.39 -4.47
N GLN A 94 -9.89 12.07 -3.47
CA GLN A 94 -8.45 12.16 -3.27
C GLN A 94 -7.83 10.77 -3.05
N LEU A 95 -8.40 9.95 -2.16
CA LEU A 95 -7.94 8.57 -1.95
C LEU A 95 -7.91 7.75 -3.24
N ILE A 96 -8.95 7.86 -4.07
CA ILE A 96 -9.06 7.12 -5.32
C ILE A 96 -8.00 7.57 -6.33
N ARG A 97 -7.77 8.88 -6.47
CA ARG A 97 -6.72 9.42 -7.34
C ARG A 97 -5.33 8.97 -6.89
N MET A 98 -5.08 8.91 -5.57
CA MET A 98 -3.85 8.33 -5.00
C MET A 98 -3.67 6.87 -5.39
N GLN A 99 -4.69 6.04 -5.17
CA GLN A 99 -4.64 4.62 -5.50
C GLN A 99 -4.53 4.36 -7.01
N ARG A 100 -5.06 5.25 -7.88
CA ARG A 100 -4.88 5.14 -9.33
C ARG A 100 -3.40 5.17 -9.73
N ILE A 101 -2.60 6.02 -9.09
CA ILE A 101 -1.15 6.11 -9.37
C ILE A 101 -0.45 4.82 -8.92
N ALA A 102 -0.80 4.30 -7.74
CA ALA A 102 -0.28 3.01 -7.27
C ALA A 102 -0.63 1.86 -8.25
N ASP A 103 -1.89 1.76 -8.68
CA ASP A 103 -2.35 0.74 -9.64
C ASP A 103 -1.64 0.86 -11.00
N SER A 104 -1.36 2.08 -11.46
CA SER A 104 -0.62 2.32 -12.71
C SER A 104 0.79 1.74 -12.66
N SER A 105 1.43 1.70 -11.49
CA SER A 105 2.79 1.20 -11.37
C SER A 105 2.89 -0.26 -11.81
N ARG A 106 1.94 -1.12 -11.41
CA ARG A 106 1.93 -2.53 -11.83
C ARG A 106 1.82 -2.70 -13.34
N MET A 107 0.96 -1.91 -13.99
CA MET A 107 0.76 -1.97 -15.45
C MET A 107 2.01 -1.54 -16.22
N THR A 108 2.76 -0.59 -15.67
CA THR A 108 4.03 -0.12 -16.25
C THR A 108 5.15 -1.14 -16.05
N LEU A 109 5.15 -1.85 -14.92
CA LEU A 109 6.27 -2.70 -14.49
C LEU A 109 6.17 -4.17 -14.91
N HIS A 110 4.95 -4.68 -15.11
CA HIS A 110 4.72 -6.09 -15.38
C HIS A 110 3.96 -6.30 -16.68
N ASN A 111 4.49 -5.73 -17.75
CA ASN A 111 3.94 -5.87 -19.08
C ASN A 111 4.77 -6.91 -19.86
N GLU A 112 4.34 -8.16 -19.82
CA GLU A 112 5.02 -9.31 -20.43
C GLU A 112 5.34 -9.10 -21.93
N ALA A 113 4.50 -8.34 -22.65
CA ALA A 113 4.72 -8.02 -24.06
C ALA A 113 5.89 -7.05 -24.26
N LEU A 114 6.15 -6.18 -23.29
CA LEU A 114 7.28 -5.24 -23.30
C LEU A 114 8.53 -5.86 -22.69
N GLU A 115 8.42 -6.75 -21.70
CA GLU A 115 9.56 -7.42 -21.04
C GLU A 115 10.45 -8.18 -22.04
N ASN A 116 9.84 -8.76 -23.09
CA ASN A 116 10.55 -9.47 -24.15
C ASN A 116 11.11 -8.56 -25.26
N SER A 117 10.89 -7.25 -25.18
CA SER A 117 11.33 -6.27 -26.19
C SER A 117 12.73 -5.72 -25.86
N PRO A 118 13.61 -5.54 -26.86
CA PRO A 118 14.90 -4.87 -26.65
C PRO A 118 14.74 -3.43 -26.13
N GLY A 119 13.57 -2.80 -26.27
CA GLY A 119 13.31 -1.47 -25.72
C GLY A 119 12.98 -1.46 -24.22
N PHE A 120 12.83 -2.62 -23.56
CA PHE A 120 12.32 -2.72 -22.19
C PHE A 120 13.03 -1.82 -21.17
N PRO A 121 14.37 -1.74 -21.11
CA PRO A 121 15.05 -0.89 -20.13
C PRO A 121 14.70 0.59 -20.30
N MET A 122 14.54 1.07 -21.54
CA MET A 122 14.13 2.45 -21.80
C MET A 122 12.67 2.68 -21.40
N PHE A 123 11.76 1.77 -21.73
CA PHE A 123 10.34 1.87 -21.36
C PHE A 123 10.13 1.83 -19.85
N LEU A 124 10.84 0.92 -19.17
CA LEU A 124 10.90 0.87 -17.73
C LEU A 124 11.39 2.20 -17.20
N SER A 125 12.47 2.76 -17.77
CA SER A 125 13.04 3.97 -17.25
C SER A 125 12.13 5.19 -17.32
N ILE A 126 11.50 5.36 -18.48
CA ILE A 126 10.52 6.42 -18.72
C ILE A 126 9.29 6.20 -17.83
N GLY A 127 8.83 4.95 -17.71
CA GLY A 127 7.68 4.58 -16.90
C GLY A 127 7.86 4.93 -15.42
N VAL A 128 9.00 4.54 -14.83
CA VAL A 128 9.29 4.85 -13.43
C VAL A 128 9.47 6.35 -13.22
N ALA A 129 10.18 7.05 -14.11
CA ALA A 129 10.30 8.51 -14.03
C ALA A 129 8.92 9.20 -14.05
N SER A 130 8.00 8.73 -14.90
CA SER A 130 6.62 9.22 -14.94
C SER A 130 5.87 8.96 -13.63
N LEU A 131 6.02 7.78 -13.03
CA LEU A 131 5.38 7.43 -11.75
C LEU A 131 5.93 8.28 -10.61
N VAL A 132 7.26 8.44 -10.52
CA VAL A 132 7.92 9.29 -9.52
C VAL A 132 7.42 10.73 -9.63
N LYS A 133 7.36 11.27 -10.85
CA LYS A 133 6.81 12.61 -11.08
C LYS A 133 5.35 12.70 -10.65
N SER A 134 4.53 11.72 -10.99
CA SER A 134 3.10 11.71 -10.66
C SER A 134 2.86 11.71 -9.14
N VAL A 135 3.70 11.03 -8.37
CA VAL A 135 3.68 11.06 -6.89
C VAL A 135 4.14 12.39 -6.30
N GLN A 136 5.10 13.06 -6.94
CA GLN A 136 5.53 14.40 -6.52
C GLN A 136 4.43 15.43 -6.79
N ASP A 137 3.86 15.42 -7.99
CA ASP A 137 2.76 16.30 -8.38
C ASP A 137 1.54 16.11 -7.45
N MET A 138 1.25 14.86 -7.07
CA MET A 138 0.23 14.52 -6.07
C MET A 138 0.48 15.16 -4.71
N GLY A 139 1.72 15.18 -4.23
CA GLY A 139 2.06 15.85 -2.96
C GLY A 139 1.75 17.34 -2.98
N THR A 140 1.87 18.01 -4.13
CA THR A 140 1.56 19.44 -4.28
C THR A 140 0.07 19.76 -4.32
N THR A 141 -0.76 18.77 -4.64
CA THR A 141 -2.22 18.91 -4.80
C THR A 141 -2.99 18.32 -3.62
N LEU A 142 -2.29 17.78 -2.62
CA LEU A 142 -2.88 17.15 -1.45
C LEU A 142 -3.58 18.20 -0.58
N SER A 143 -4.91 18.12 -0.50
CA SER A 143 -5.68 18.98 0.41
C SER A 143 -5.53 18.50 1.85
N LEU A 144 -4.93 19.34 2.70
CA LEU A 144 -4.76 19.10 4.13
C LEU A 144 -5.80 19.84 4.99
N GLU A 145 -6.78 20.47 4.36
CA GLU A 145 -7.86 21.21 5.06
C GLU A 145 -9.01 20.29 5.52
N LEU A 146 -8.89 18.98 5.29
CA LEU A 146 -9.87 17.98 5.65
C LEU A 146 -9.66 17.47 7.09
N PRO A 147 -10.73 17.11 7.83
CA PRO A 147 -10.61 16.48 9.15
C PRO A 147 -9.74 15.21 9.14
N GLN A 148 -9.73 14.48 8.02
CA GLN A 148 -9.00 13.24 7.83
C GLN A 148 -7.58 13.45 7.25
N ALA A 149 -7.04 14.68 7.27
CA ALA A 149 -5.74 15.01 6.69
C ALA A 149 -4.60 14.07 7.15
N ALA A 150 -4.59 13.67 8.43
CA ALA A 150 -3.57 12.75 8.94
C ALA A 150 -3.63 11.36 8.26
N LEU A 151 -4.82 10.79 8.08
CA LEU A 151 -4.99 9.52 7.37
C LEU A 151 -4.71 9.67 5.87
N MET A 152 -4.99 10.86 5.31
CA MET A 152 -4.63 11.17 3.93
C MET A 152 -3.11 11.14 3.72
N VAL A 153 -2.34 11.74 4.64
CA VAL A 153 -0.88 11.75 4.60
C VAL A 153 -0.32 10.33 4.74
N VAL A 154 -0.93 9.49 5.59
CA VAL A 154 -0.61 8.05 5.67
C VAL A 154 -0.82 7.38 4.29
N CYS A 155 -1.98 7.56 3.66
CA CYS A 155 -2.22 7.00 2.33
C CYS A 155 -1.22 7.51 1.27
N TYR A 156 -0.84 8.79 1.32
CA TYR A 156 0.15 9.38 0.43
C TYR A 156 1.53 8.72 0.58
N HIS A 157 2.03 8.60 1.82
CA HIS A 157 3.30 7.92 2.06
C HIS A 157 3.25 6.44 1.66
N MET A 158 2.10 5.78 1.79
CA MET A 158 1.95 4.41 1.31
C MET A 158 2.10 4.30 -0.22
N VAL A 159 1.54 5.25 -0.98
CA VAL A 159 1.73 5.30 -2.44
C VAL A 159 3.20 5.54 -2.78
N GLN A 160 3.91 6.41 -2.05
CA GLN A 160 5.35 6.58 -2.19
C GLN A 160 6.10 5.27 -1.96
N VAL A 161 5.83 4.58 -0.86
CA VAL A 161 6.43 3.27 -0.55
C VAL A 161 6.16 2.28 -1.68
N HIS A 162 4.92 2.22 -2.19
CA HIS A 162 4.55 1.31 -3.27
C HIS A 162 5.29 1.57 -4.58
N ILE A 163 5.58 2.83 -4.91
CA ILE A 163 6.32 3.16 -6.12
C ILE A 163 7.81 2.95 -5.94
N TYR A 164 8.39 3.42 -4.84
CA TYR A 164 9.83 3.33 -4.61
C TYR A 164 10.30 1.90 -4.29
N LYS A 165 9.40 1.00 -3.81
CA LYS A 165 9.76 -0.41 -3.58
C LYS A 165 10.22 -1.13 -4.84
N ILE A 166 9.95 -0.58 -6.04
CA ILE A 166 10.49 -1.09 -7.30
C ILE A 166 12.01 -1.28 -7.25
N ALA A 167 12.74 -0.45 -6.50
CA ALA A 167 14.20 -0.56 -6.39
C ALA A 167 14.67 -1.83 -5.67
N LEU A 168 13.75 -2.54 -5.00
CA LEU A 168 13.96 -3.84 -4.37
C LEU A 168 13.81 -5.02 -5.35
N GLU A 169 13.40 -4.77 -6.59
CA GLU A 169 13.26 -5.79 -7.63
C GLU A 169 14.59 -5.99 -8.36
N ASP A 170 15.41 -6.95 -7.91
CA ASP A 170 16.73 -7.20 -8.51
C ASP A 170 16.68 -7.49 -10.02
N ARG A 171 15.58 -8.09 -10.51
CA ARG A 171 15.35 -8.32 -11.94
C ARG A 171 15.33 -7.05 -12.78
N LEU A 172 14.94 -5.92 -12.19
CA LEU A 172 14.85 -4.62 -12.85
C LEU A 172 16.16 -3.84 -12.76
N PHE A 173 17.04 -4.23 -11.83
CA PHE A 173 18.34 -3.61 -11.59
C PHE A 173 19.42 -4.68 -11.47
N PRO A 174 19.74 -5.39 -12.57
CA PRO A 174 20.75 -6.45 -12.53
C PRO A 174 22.10 -5.85 -12.10
N THR A 175 22.54 -6.21 -10.89
CA THR A 175 23.86 -5.83 -10.37
C THR A 175 24.91 -6.47 -11.26
N SER A 176 25.84 -5.69 -11.83
CA SER A 176 26.97 -6.18 -12.63
C SER A 176 27.99 -6.97 -11.79
N ARG A 177 27.57 -8.10 -11.21
CA ARG A 177 28.40 -8.94 -10.35
C ARG A 177 28.40 -10.39 -10.86
N GLY A 178 29.36 -10.66 -11.76
CA GLY A 178 29.68 -11.97 -12.33
C GLY A 178 29.05 -12.13 -13.71
N GLU A 179 29.77 -12.29 -14.82
CA GLU A 179 31.07 -12.92 -15.05
C GLU A 179 31.94 -12.03 -15.94
N TYR A 180 33.25 -12.27 -15.92
CA TYR A 180 34.15 -11.88 -16.99
C TYR A 180 33.76 -12.61 -18.29
N SER A 181 32.64 -12.23 -18.91
CA SER A 181 32.38 -12.57 -20.29
C SER A 181 33.32 -11.71 -21.13
N THR A 182 34.42 -12.32 -21.57
CA THR A 182 35.38 -11.85 -22.57
C THR A 182 34.76 -11.70 -23.97
N THR A 183 33.46 -11.42 -24.07
CA THR A 183 32.78 -11.08 -25.31
C THR A 183 32.33 -9.63 -25.21
N HIS A 184 33.18 -8.76 -25.75
CA HIS A 184 32.94 -7.34 -25.95
C HIS A 184 31.78 -7.14 -26.94
N ILE A 185 30.55 -7.41 -26.50
CA ILE A 185 29.34 -6.97 -27.21
C ILE A 185 29.17 -5.50 -26.81
N PRO A 186 29.31 -4.54 -27.75
CA PRO A 186 29.05 -3.14 -27.45
C PRO A 186 27.62 -3.02 -26.93
N ASN A 187 27.46 -2.35 -25.78
CA ASN A 187 26.14 -1.94 -25.31
C ASN A 187 25.46 -1.17 -26.45
N PRO A 188 24.35 -1.67 -27.02
CA PRO A 188 23.75 -1.09 -28.23
C PRO A 188 22.99 0.21 -27.95
N TYR A 189 22.95 0.68 -26.70
CA TYR A 189 22.23 1.89 -26.30
C TYR A 189 23.19 3.06 -26.04
N PRO A 190 22.91 4.25 -26.60
CA PRO A 190 23.71 5.44 -26.36
C PRO A 190 23.73 5.83 -24.87
N SER A 191 24.89 6.32 -24.43
CA SER A 191 25.27 6.71 -23.07
C SER A 191 24.43 7.83 -22.43
N ASP A 192 23.46 8.39 -23.15
CA ASP A 192 22.65 9.55 -22.74
C ASP A 192 21.22 9.16 -22.30
N THR A 193 20.95 7.86 -22.14
CA THR A 193 19.68 7.42 -21.54
C THR A 193 19.67 7.82 -20.05
N PRO A 194 18.59 8.42 -19.53
CA PRO A 194 18.48 8.68 -18.10
C PRO A 194 18.37 7.33 -17.39
N ILE A 195 19.51 6.82 -16.95
CA ILE A 195 19.59 5.61 -16.13
C ILE A 195 18.91 5.99 -14.82
N LEU A 196 17.85 5.26 -14.45
CA LEU A 196 17.28 5.40 -13.11
C LEU A 196 18.35 5.11 -12.07
N ASP A 197 18.57 6.08 -11.19
CA ASP A 197 19.42 5.86 -10.04
C ASP A 197 18.67 4.99 -9.02
N ARG A 198 19.08 3.72 -8.95
CA ARG A 198 18.55 2.76 -7.98
C ARG A 198 18.73 3.26 -6.55
N ASN A 199 19.84 3.92 -6.23
CA ASN A 199 20.10 4.40 -4.87
C ASN A 199 19.17 5.53 -4.47
N ASP A 200 18.88 6.45 -5.39
CA ASP A 200 17.92 7.52 -5.14
C ASP A 200 16.53 6.95 -4.84
N LEU A 201 16.12 5.91 -5.57
CA LEU A 201 14.87 5.21 -5.31
C LEU A 201 14.89 4.45 -3.97
N LEU A 202 15.98 3.75 -3.65
CA LEU A 202 16.12 3.05 -2.36
C LEU A 202 16.09 4.04 -1.18
N SER A 203 16.78 5.18 -1.32
CA SER A 203 16.78 6.27 -0.34
C SER A 203 15.39 6.91 -0.19
N SER A 204 14.69 7.11 -1.31
CA SER A 204 13.30 7.59 -1.32
C SER A 204 12.35 6.57 -0.68
N CYS A 205 12.55 5.28 -0.92
CA CYS A 205 11.78 4.19 -0.30
C CYS A 205 11.99 4.17 1.22
N TRP A 206 13.23 4.28 1.67
CA TRP A 206 13.57 4.36 3.09
C TRP A 206 12.96 5.61 3.76
N THR A 207 13.01 6.75 3.07
CA THR A 207 12.42 7.99 3.59
C THR A 207 10.89 7.88 3.67
N ALA A 208 10.25 7.32 2.66
CA ALA A 208 8.80 7.12 2.62
C ALA A 208 8.31 6.12 3.69
N THR A 209 9.00 4.99 3.89
CA THR A 209 8.66 4.00 4.93
C THR A 209 8.76 4.60 6.33
N LYS A 210 9.80 5.42 6.60
CA LYS A 210 9.93 6.16 7.85
C LYS A 210 8.84 7.22 8.02
N ALA A 211 8.53 7.99 6.99
CA ALA A 211 7.48 9.00 7.06
C ALA A 211 6.11 8.36 7.33
N MET A 212 5.79 7.28 6.62
CA MET A 212 4.57 6.48 6.80
C MET A 212 4.40 6.01 8.24
N THR A 213 5.41 5.31 8.75
CA THR A 213 5.38 4.74 10.11
C THR A 213 5.29 5.84 11.16
N ARG A 214 6.10 6.90 11.06
CA ARG A 214 6.04 8.05 11.98
C ARG A 214 4.66 8.70 11.99
N THR A 215 4.05 8.95 10.83
CA THR A 215 2.72 9.56 10.76
C THR A 215 1.68 8.70 11.48
N ILE A 216 1.69 7.37 11.28
CA ILE A 216 0.80 6.46 12.02
C ILE A 216 1.05 6.53 13.53
N LEU A 217 2.32 6.52 13.96
CA LEU A 217 2.66 6.58 15.38
C LEU A 217 2.23 7.89 16.05
N THR A 218 2.16 8.98 15.29
CA THR A 218 1.68 10.29 15.79
C THR A 218 0.16 10.41 15.85
N LEU A 219 -0.60 9.45 15.30
CA LEU A 219 -2.07 9.53 15.30
C LEU A 219 -2.62 9.52 16.73
N PRO A 220 -3.62 10.36 17.06
CA PRO A 220 -4.37 10.28 18.30
C PRO A 220 -4.90 8.86 18.58
N PRO A 221 -4.86 8.35 19.83
CA PRO A 221 -5.31 6.99 20.16
C PRO A 221 -6.74 6.68 19.70
N LEU A 222 -7.65 7.66 19.79
CA LEU A 222 -9.02 7.52 19.30
C LEU A 222 -9.12 7.25 17.79
N LEU A 223 -8.24 7.86 16.99
CA LEU A 223 -8.17 7.57 15.56
C LEU A 223 -7.62 6.17 15.32
N MET A 224 -6.64 5.71 16.11
CA MET A 224 -6.10 4.35 15.99
C MET A 224 -7.16 3.27 16.28
N PHE A 225 -8.05 3.49 17.24
CA PHE A 225 -9.19 2.61 17.48
C PHE A 225 -10.24 2.63 16.35
N SER A 226 -10.30 3.72 15.61
CA SER A 226 -11.30 3.93 14.55
C SER A 226 -10.71 3.67 13.16
N MET A 227 -9.43 3.28 13.07
CA MET A 227 -8.77 3.03 11.81
C MET A 227 -9.38 1.81 11.11
N PRO A 228 -9.68 1.91 9.80
CA PRO A 228 -10.13 0.77 9.03
C PRO A 228 -8.99 -0.25 8.91
N TYR A 229 -9.31 -1.54 8.93
CA TYR A 229 -8.32 -2.63 8.87
C TYR A 229 -7.29 -2.51 7.73
N PRO A 230 -7.65 -2.06 6.50
CA PRO A 230 -6.68 -1.82 5.44
C PRO A 230 -5.52 -0.89 5.82
N MET A 231 -5.71 0.02 6.77
CA MET A 231 -4.64 0.91 7.24
C MET A 231 -3.58 0.15 8.05
N TRP A 232 -4.01 -0.82 8.87
CA TRP A 232 -3.11 -1.72 9.59
C TRP A 232 -2.34 -2.63 8.63
N LEU A 233 -3.00 -3.06 7.56
CA LEU A 233 -2.37 -3.83 6.49
C LEU A 233 -1.27 -3.04 5.78
N GLN A 234 -1.53 -1.77 5.47
CA GLN A 234 -0.54 -0.88 4.86
C GLN A 234 0.66 -0.63 5.78
N LEU A 235 0.44 -0.54 7.10
CA LEU A 235 1.53 -0.46 8.08
C LEU A 235 2.43 -1.70 8.03
N ALA A 236 1.82 -2.89 8.05
CA ALA A 236 2.55 -4.16 8.00
C ALA A 236 3.39 -4.27 6.72
N HIS A 237 2.77 -3.98 5.58
CA HIS A 237 3.45 -3.98 4.29
C HIS A 237 4.60 -2.97 4.25
N SER A 238 4.43 -1.78 4.83
CA SER A 238 5.49 -0.78 4.95
C SER A 238 6.68 -1.29 5.77
N LEU A 239 6.43 -2.01 6.88
CA LEU A 239 7.48 -2.63 7.69
C LEU A 239 8.19 -3.76 6.95
N LEU A 240 7.47 -4.55 6.17
CA LEU A 240 8.05 -5.59 5.31
C LEU A 240 8.95 -4.98 4.22
N VAL A 241 8.52 -3.87 3.59
CA VAL A 241 9.37 -3.14 2.64
C VAL A 241 10.61 -2.58 3.34
N PHE A 242 10.47 -2.08 4.57
CA PHE A 242 11.59 -1.58 5.35
C PHE A 242 12.59 -2.69 5.70
N SER A 243 12.15 -3.88 6.10
CA SER A 243 13.09 -4.98 6.33
C SER A 243 13.80 -5.43 5.05
N ARG A 244 13.12 -5.43 3.91
CA ARG A 244 13.75 -5.73 2.61
C ARG A 244 14.82 -4.71 2.21
N LEU A 245 14.70 -3.43 2.62
CA LEU A 245 15.77 -2.45 2.41
C LEU A 245 17.06 -2.83 3.14
N LEU A 246 16.97 -3.60 4.24
CA LEU A 246 18.13 -4.15 4.96
C LEU A 246 18.75 -5.34 4.24
N THR A 247 18.04 -6.00 3.32
CA THR A 247 18.55 -7.20 2.63
C THR A 247 19.17 -6.90 1.27
N VAL A 248 18.96 -5.71 0.71
CA VAL A 248 19.53 -5.29 -0.57
C VAL A 248 21.06 -5.36 -0.52
N ARG A 249 21.66 -6.05 -1.49
CA ARG A 249 23.11 -6.19 -1.65
C ARG A 249 23.54 -5.34 -2.85
N ASP A 250 24.07 -4.15 -2.58
CA ASP A 250 24.62 -3.24 -3.59
C ASP A 250 25.77 -2.46 -2.96
N SER A 251 26.93 -2.43 -3.61
CA SER A 251 28.14 -1.75 -3.10
C SER A 251 27.92 -0.29 -2.72
N THR A 252 26.98 0.38 -3.38
CA THR A 252 26.67 1.80 -3.12
C THR A 252 25.65 1.97 -1.99
N TRP A 253 24.78 0.98 -1.79
CA TRP A 253 23.80 0.93 -0.70
C TRP A 253 24.40 0.41 0.61
N ASP A 254 25.45 -0.41 0.56
CA ASP A 254 25.99 -1.10 1.73
C ASP A 254 26.44 -0.13 2.85
N HIS A 255 26.87 1.07 2.49
CA HIS A 255 27.29 2.11 3.44
C HIS A 255 26.14 2.66 4.30
N SER A 256 24.90 2.62 3.82
CA SER A 256 23.74 3.14 4.57
C SER A 256 23.15 2.10 5.54
N ARG A 257 23.55 0.82 5.42
CA ARG A 257 22.97 -0.31 6.20
C ARG A 257 22.97 -0.10 7.71
N PRO A 258 24.04 0.37 8.38
CA PRO A 258 24.02 0.54 9.84
C PRO A 258 22.95 1.55 10.29
N THR A 259 22.82 2.65 9.56
CA THR A 259 21.83 3.70 9.84
C THR A 259 20.41 3.19 9.60
N ILE A 260 20.17 2.48 8.50
CA ILE A 260 18.86 1.89 8.17
C ILE A 260 18.47 0.87 9.24
N MET A 261 19.43 0.06 9.71
CA MET A 261 19.19 -0.94 10.76
C MET A 261 18.80 -0.29 12.09
N ALA A 262 19.50 0.78 12.50
CA ALA A 262 19.14 1.54 13.70
C ALA A 262 17.73 2.16 13.56
N ASP A 263 17.45 2.83 12.44
CA ASP A 263 16.14 3.43 12.17
C ASP A 263 15.03 2.37 12.15
N PHE A 264 15.27 1.18 11.58
CA PHE A 264 14.32 0.08 11.55
C PHE A 264 14.01 -0.43 12.97
N ARG A 265 15.06 -0.65 13.77
CA ARG A 265 14.92 -1.05 15.18
C ARG A 265 14.09 -0.04 15.97
N ASP A 266 14.41 1.25 15.85
CA ASP A 266 13.72 2.33 16.55
C ASP A 266 12.25 2.43 16.11
N THR A 267 11.98 2.17 14.83
CA THR A 267 10.62 2.12 14.29
C THR A 267 9.80 0.98 14.89
N ILE A 268 10.36 -0.24 14.94
CA ILE A 268 9.70 -1.42 15.51
C ILE A 268 9.45 -1.21 17.02
N LEU A 269 10.45 -0.71 17.74
CA LEU A 269 10.33 -0.42 19.16
C LEU A 269 9.27 0.67 19.43
N GLY A 270 9.32 1.77 18.68
CA GLY A 270 8.35 2.86 18.77
C GLY A 270 6.92 2.39 18.49
N LEU A 271 6.73 1.49 17.52
CA LEU A 271 5.43 0.89 17.25
C LEU A 271 4.92 0.02 18.41
N SER A 272 5.79 -0.81 18.99
CA SER A 272 5.41 -1.62 20.15
C SER A 272 4.96 -0.76 21.33
N GLN A 273 5.72 0.29 21.65
CA GLN A 273 5.42 1.22 22.74
C GLN A 273 4.12 1.99 22.48
N ARG A 274 3.93 2.45 21.24
CA ARG A 274 2.74 3.20 20.86
C ARG A 274 1.47 2.34 20.95
N LEU A 275 1.52 1.10 20.49
CA LEU A 275 0.39 0.18 20.60
C LEU A 275 0.04 -0.10 22.06
N GLU A 276 1.03 -0.29 22.94
CA GLU A 276 0.79 -0.45 24.38
C GLU A 276 0.15 0.79 25.01
N GLU A 277 0.64 1.99 24.68
CA GLU A 277 0.07 3.24 25.14
C GLU A 277 -1.41 3.35 24.72
N VAL A 278 -1.72 3.06 23.46
CA VAL A 278 -3.09 3.08 22.93
C VAL A 278 -3.97 2.09 23.65
N MET A 279 -3.52 0.84 23.83
CA MET A 279 -4.27 -0.19 24.54
C MET A 279 -4.55 0.21 26.00
N ASN A 280 -3.55 0.75 26.70
CA ASN A 280 -3.69 1.23 28.08
C ASN A 280 -4.66 2.41 28.18
N HIS A 281 -4.59 3.36 27.24
CA HIS A 281 -5.53 4.49 27.15
C HIS A 281 -6.95 3.97 26.91
N GLY A 282 -7.13 3.02 26.00
CA GLY A 282 -8.45 2.46 25.64
C GLY A 282 -9.24 1.92 26.83
N VAL A 283 -8.55 1.26 27.77
CA VAL A 283 -9.16 0.74 29.00
C VAL A 283 -9.65 1.86 29.93
N GLN A 284 -9.04 3.04 29.87
CA GLN A 284 -9.40 4.20 30.69
C GLN A 284 -10.54 5.04 30.10
N LEU A 285 -10.90 4.82 28.82
CA LEU A 285 -12.00 5.54 28.17
C LEU A 285 -13.38 5.08 28.67
N VAL A 286 -14.36 5.97 28.55
CA VAL A 286 -15.78 5.69 28.84
C VAL A 286 -16.61 6.04 27.60
N PRO A 287 -17.20 5.06 26.89
CA PRO A 287 -17.04 3.61 27.08
C PRO A 287 -15.62 3.13 26.74
N SER A 288 -15.20 2.03 27.35
CA SER A 288 -13.87 1.46 27.12
C SER A 288 -13.70 1.03 25.67
N ARG A 289 -12.55 1.32 25.07
CA ARG A 289 -12.19 0.88 23.72
C ARG A 289 -11.03 -0.10 23.79
N ARG A 290 -11.09 -1.17 22.99
CA ARG A 290 -10.02 -2.18 22.93
C ARG A 290 -9.65 -2.43 21.49
N LEU A 291 -8.35 -2.55 21.24
CA LEU A 291 -7.88 -3.15 20.00
C LEU A 291 -8.16 -4.66 20.07
N PRO A 292 -8.36 -5.35 18.93
CA PRO A 292 -8.48 -6.80 18.91
C PRO A 292 -7.26 -7.48 19.57
N ASP A 293 -7.46 -8.64 20.19
CA ASP A 293 -6.43 -9.30 21.02
C ASP A 293 -5.11 -9.58 20.28
N ILE A 294 -5.17 -9.72 18.95
CA ILE A 294 -4.01 -9.82 18.07
C ILE A 294 -2.95 -8.74 18.28
N PHE A 295 -3.35 -7.52 18.65
CA PHE A 295 -2.42 -6.42 18.85
C PHE A 295 -1.54 -6.63 20.08
N HIS A 296 -1.97 -7.42 21.08
CA HIS A 296 -1.12 -7.84 22.18
C HIS A 296 0.01 -8.77 21.70
N THR A 297 -0.34 -9.80 20.93
CA THR A 297 0.65 -10.71 20.32
C THR A 297 1.61 -9.95 19.41
N LEU A 298 1.10 -9.00 18.61
CA LEU A 298 1.91 -8.15 17.74
C LEU A 298 2.94 -7.35 18.55
N VAL A 299 2.53 -6.73 19.66
CA VAL A 299 3.44 -5.97 20.54
C VAL A 299 4.57 -6.85 21.07
N GLU A 300 4.27 -8.05 21.55
CA GLU A 300 5.29 -8.98 22.05
C GLU A 300 6.30 -9.34 20.96
N ARG A 301 5.82 -9.63 19.75
CA ARG A 301 6.68 -9.94 18.59
C ARG A 301 7.55 -8.75 18.16
N LEU A 302 6.99 -7.54 18.13
CA LEU A 302 7.76 -6.34 17.80
C LEU A 302 8.89 -6.13 18.82
N LYS A 303 8.62 -6.34 20.12
CA LYS A 303 9.65 -6.25 21.16
C LYS A 303 10.74 -7.29 20.96
N GLU A 304 10.39 -8.55 20.74
CA GLU A 304 11.33 -9.64 20.44
C GLU A 304 12.24 -9.31 19.26
N ILE A 305 11.65 -8.86 18.13
CA ILE A 305 12.40 -8.45 16.94
C ILE A 305 13.37 -7.31 17.27
N SER A 306 12.92 -6.28 18.00
CA SER A 306 13.77 -5.13 18.36
C SER A 306 14.97 -5.50 19.26
N LEU A 307 14.78 -6.51 20.12
CA LEU A 307 15.84 -7.03 21.00
C LEU A 307 16.85 -7.84 20.20
N ASN A 308 16.39 -8.73 19.32
CA ASN A 308 17.25 -9.57 18.48
C ASN A 308 18.14 -8.72 17.55
N ILE A 309 17.62 -7.63 17.00
CA ILE A 309 18.42 -6.68 16.21
C ILE A 309 19.49 -5.99 17.08
N GLY A 310 19.14 -5.65 18.33
CA GLY A 310 20.06 -5.01 19.27
C GLY A 310 21.18 -5.93 19.76
N MET A 311 20.87 -7.18 20.12
CA MET A 311 21.86 -8.16 20.61
C MET A 311 22.87 -8.53 19.52
N ASN A 312 22.39 -8.73 18.29
CA ASN A 312 23.25 -8.95 17.12
C ASN A 312 24.08 -7.70 16.74
N SER A 313 23.81 -6.52 17.31
CA SER A 313 24.68 -5.35 17.14
C SER A 313 25.77 -5.27 18.21
N VAL A 314 25.53 -5.80 19.42
CA VAL A 314 26.42 -5.66 20.59
C VAL A 314 27.38 -6.84 20.72
N ASP A 315 26.90 -8.08 20.57
CA ASP A 315 27.76 -9.28 20.63
C ASP A 315 28.77 -9.30 19.47
N PHE A 316 28.38 -8.74 18.32
CA PHE A 316 29.22 -8.62 17.13
C PHE A 316 30.32 -7.56 17.25
N ALA A 317 30.10 -6.48 18.01
CA ALA A 317 31.13 -5.48 18.30
C ALA A 317 32.23 -6.02 19.24
N VAL A 318 31.91 -7.07 20.02
CA VAL A 318 32.81 -7.65 21.03
C VAL A 318 33.62 -8.84 20.49
N GLN A 319 33.15 -9.57 19.47
CA GLN A 319 33.74 -10.87 19.12
C GLN A 319 34.66 -10.96 17.87
N HIS A 320 34.56 -10.15 16.81
CA HIS A 320 35.37 -10.42 15.59
C HIS A 320 35.82 -9.20 14.77
N HIS A 321 37.14 -9.10 14.53
CA HIS A 321 37.79 -8.30 13.47
C HIS A 321 37.63 -8.91 12.05
N GLN A 322 36.61 -9.77 11.84
CA GLN A 322 36.29 -10.41 10.56
C GLN A 322 34.78 -10.66 10.48
N VAL A 323 34.15 -10.26 9.38
CA VAL A 323 32.70 -10.30 9.13
C VAL A 323 32.27 -11.71 8.68
N PRO A 324 31.38 -12.44 9.41
CA PRO A 324 30.61 -13.55 8.83
C PRO A 324 29.30 -13.01 8.23
N ASP A 325 28.75 -13.71 7.22
CA ASP A 325 27.70 -13.22 6.33
C ASP A 325 26.43 -12.79 7.09
N SER A 326 26.21 -11.47 7.14
CA SER A 326 25.07 -10.81 7.78
C SER A 326 23.69 -11.36 7.40
N SER A 327 23.61 -12.15 6.33
CA SER A 327 22.41 -12.78 5.80
C SER A 327 21.56 -13.57 6.81
N GLU A 328 22.13 -14.40 7.70
CA GLU A 328 21.33 -15.35 8.49
C GLU A 328 20.49 -14.69 9.60
N ALA A 329 21.06 -13.71 10.32
CA ALA A 329 20.33 -12.96 11.35
C ALA A 329 19.22 -12.06 10.74
N PHE A 330 19.43 -11.56 9.53
CA PHE A 330 18.43 -10.77 8.80
C PHE A 330 17.33 -11.65 8.18
N LEU A 331 17.64 -12.88 7.77
CA LEU A 331 16.64 -13.83 7.29
C LEU A 331 15.61 -14.16 8.38
N MET A 332 16.04 -14.36 9.63
CA MET A 332 15.13 -14.63 10.76
C MET A 332 14.17 -13.45 11.06
N SER A 333 14.62 -12.20 10.93
CA SER A 333 13.77 -11.02 11.13
C SER A 333 12.85 -10.74 9.94
N SER A 334 13.29 -11.04 8.72
CA SER A 334 12.45 -11.03 7.53
C SER A 334 11.34 -12.08 7.59
N GLU A 335 11.65 -13.32 8.00
CA GLU A 335 10.66 -14.38 8.20
C GLU A 335 9.63 -14.03 9.27
N ALA A 336 10.07 -13.41 10.38
CA ALA A 336 9.17 -12.96 11.44
C ALA A 336 8.19 -11.86 10.97
N LEU A 337 8.67 -10.91 10.15
CA LEU A 337 7.81 -9.88 9.56
C LEU A 337 6.91 -10.42 8.44
N ASP A 338 7.40 -11.37 7.65
CA ASP A 338 6.59 -12.06 6.64
C ASP A 338 5.48 -12.87 7.32
N ALA A 339 5.76 -13.51 8.46
CA ALA A 339 4.76 -14.15 9.29
C ALA A 339 3.72 -13.15 9.84
N ILE A 340 4.14 -11.94 10.23
CA ILE A 340 3.23 -10.86 10.67
C ILE A 340 2.37 -10.37 9.49
N ASP A 341 2.96 -10.16 8.31
CA ASP A 341 2.24 -9.73 7.11
C ASP A 341 1.23 -10.79 6.64
N GLN A 342 1.66 -12.05 6.47
CA GLN A 342 0.79 -13.18 6.13
C GLN A 342 -0.35 -13.37 7.15
N PHE A 343 -0.07 -13.13 8.43
CA PHE A 343 -1.07 -13.25 9.48
C PHE A 343 -2.07 -12.07 9.47
N LEU A 344 -1.62 -10.83 9.32
CA LEU A 344 -2.50 -9.68 9.14
C LEU A 344 -3.32 -9.77 7.85
N MET A 345 -2.77 -10.36 6.78
CA MET A 345 -3.50 -10.70 5.56
C MET A 345 -4.58 -11.74 5.80
N ARG A 346 -4.27 -12.81 6.53
CA ARG A 346 -5.23 -13.85 6.91
C ARG A 346 -6.37 -13.26 7.75
N GLU A 347 -6.04 -12.43 8.72
CA GLU A 347 -7.01 -11.76 9.57
C GLU A 347 -7.81 -10.69 8.81
N ALA A 348 -7.22 -9.94 7.87
CA ALA A 348 -7.97 -9.07 6.95
C ALA A 348 -9.02 -9.85 6.16
N ALA A 349 -8.62 -11.02 5.64
CA ALA A 349 -9.48 -11.91 4.89
C ALA A 349 -10.59 -12.52 5.77
N GLN A 350 -10.30 -12.84 7.02
CA GLN A 350 -11.27 -13.38 7.98
C GLN A 350 -12.20 -12.30 8.56
N THR A 351 -11.70 -11.09 8.81
CA THR A 351 -12.50 -9.95 9.29
C THR A 351 -13.46 -9.47 8.18
N SER A 352 -13.14 -9.71 6.91
CA SER A 352 -14.09 -9.53 5.80
C SER A 352 -15.30 -10.49 5.86
N LEU A 353 -15.26 -11.51 6.73
CA LEU A 353 -16.30 -12.52 6.91
C LEU A 353 -17.15 -12.34 8.19
N PHE A 354 -16.85 -11.41 9.11
CA PHE A 354 -17.65 -11.29 10.35
C PHE A 354 -17.92 -9.86 10.87
N ASN A 355 -19.22 -9.54 10.86
CA ASN A 355 -20.04 -8.87 11.88
C ASN A 355 -19.65 -7.48 12.39
N PHE A 356 -20.19 -6.47 11.71
CA PHE A 356 -20.66 -5.22 12.35
C PHE A 356 -21.90 -5.42 13.25
N SER A 357 -22.35 -6.66 13.53
CA SER A 357 -23.65 -6.94 14.17
C SER A 357 -23.62 -7.28 15.67
N SER A 358 -22.52 -7.11 16.40
CA SER A 358 -22.51 -7.41 17.86
C SER A 358 -22.45 -6.21 18.81
N TYR A 359 -22.43 -4.97 18.30
CA TYR A 359 -22.82 -3.81 19.12
C TYR A 359 -24.23 -3.39 18.72
N GLY A 360 -25.19 -4.16 19.25
CA GLY A 360 -26.61 -3.83 19.24
C GLY A 360 -26.85 -2.45 19.83
N GLY A 361 -27.87 -1.81 19.26
CA GLY A 361 -28.21 -0.41 19.41
C GLY A 361 -28.17 0.14 20.83
N GLU A 362 -27.62 1.34 20.93
CA GLU A 362 -28.28 2.44 21.62
C GLU A 362 -27.76 3.77 21.06
N ALA A 363 -28.71 4.54 20.52
CA ALA A 363 -28.75 5.99 20.31
C ALA A 363 -27.51 6.72 19.72
N TRP A 364 -27.63 7.09 18.44
CA TRP A 364 -27.14 8.38 17.95
C TRP A 364 -28.33 9.16 17.41
N VAL A 365 -28.70 10.23 18.12
CA VAL A 365 -29.45 11.38 17.60
C VAL A 365 -28.42 12.48 17.36
#